data_AF-A0A7W6EUJ4-F1
#
_entry.id   AF-A0A7W6EUJ4-F1
#
_cell.length_a   1.000
_cell.length_b   1.000
_cell.length_c   1.000
_cell.angle_alpha   90.00
_cell.angle_beta   90.00
_cell.angle_gamma   90.00
#
_symmetry.space_group_name_H-M   'P 1'
#
loop_
_entity.id
_entity.type
_entity.pdbx_description
1 polymer ?
#
loop_
_entity_poly.entity_id
_entity_poly.type
_entity_poly.pdbx_seq_one_letter_code
_entity_poly.pdbx_strand_id
1 'polypeptide(L)'
;MVAAGFWRDYAMDFGKDAASFAAFKRTAERPSARIEKRPSLRGKQGMYSLFGEAGQVLKRGHDLAGVLSPLERRLLKVVED
;
A
#
# COMPACT_ATOMS: atom_id res chain seq x y z
N MET A 1 1.59 -3.47 -11.19
CA MET A 1 1.63 -3.61 -9.71
C MET A 1 1.18 -4.98 -9.22
N VAL A 2 0.01 -5.52 -9.60
CA VAL A 2 -0.33 -6.95 -9.39
C VAL A 2 -0.12 -7.75 -10.70
N ALA A 3 -0.59 -7.23 -11.82
CA ALA A 3 -0.45 -7.86 -13.15
C ALA A 3 0.99 -7.89 -13.73
N ALA A 4 1.98 -7.34 -13.02
CA ALA A 4 3.38 -7.35 -13.45
C ALA A 4 4.20 -8.49 -12.79
N GLY A 5 3.55 -9.40 -12.05
CA GLY A 5 4.19 -10.57 -11.43
C GLY A 5 4.94 -10.33 -10.11
N PHE A 6 5.06 -9.07 -9.66
CA PHE A 6 5.77 -8.73 -8.42
C PHE A 6 5.03 -9.10 -7.14
N TRP A 7 3.71 -8.99 -7.15
CA TRP A 7 2.86 -9.44 -6.05
C TRP A 7 2.03 -10.61 -6.54
N ARG A 8 2.20 -11.73 -5.84
CA ARG A 8 1.58 -13.01 -6.22
C ARG A 8 0.22 -13.19 -5.56
N ASP A 9 -0.03 -12.44 -4.50
CA ASP A 9 -1.26 -12.52 -3.73
C ASP A 9 -1.62 -11.15 -3.15
N TYR A 10 -2.90 -10.96 -2.85
CA TYR A 10 -3.42 -9.75 -2.22
C TYR A 10 -4.62 -10.06 -1.33
N ALA A 11 -4.80 -9.24 -0.30
CA ALA A 11 -5.98 -9.24 0.54
C ALA A 11 -6.61 -7.85 0.53
N MET A 12 -7.94 -7.81 0.53
CA MET A 12 -8.72 -6.60 0.74
C MET A 12 -9.64 -6.81 1.93
N ASP A 13 -9.70 -5.81 2.80
CA ASP A 13 -10.64 -5.78 3.91
C ASP A 13 -11.37 -4.45 3.96
N PHE A 14 -12.67 -4.50 4.25
CA PHE A 14 -13.57 -3.35 4.23
C PHE A 14 -14.24 -3.22 5.60
N GLY A 15 -13.45 -2.81 6.58
CA GLY A 15 -13.94 -2.48 7.90
C GLY A 15 -14.75 -1.19 7.93
N LYS A 16 -15.53 -1.02 9.01
CA LYS A 16 -16.35 0.17 9.26
C LYS A 16 -15.56 1.48 9.22
N ASP A 17 -14.34 1.47 9.75
CA ASP A 17 -13.51 2.68 9.90
C ASP A 17 -12.47 2.84 8.78
N ALA A 18 -12.11 1.74 8.13
CA ALA A 18 -11.02 1.70 7.19
C ALA A 18 -11.24 0.61 6.12
N ALA A 19 -10.95 0.95 4.87
CA ALA A 19 -10.68 -0.05 3.85
C ALA A 19 -9.16 -0.26 3.75
N SER A 20 -8.73 -1.52 3.66
CA SER A 20 -7.32 -1.87 3.51
C SER A 20 -7.08 -2.77 2.30
N PHE A 21 -5.92 -2.58 1.68
CA PHE A 21 -5.37 -3.43 0.64
C PHE A 21 -3.97 -3.84 1.06
N ALA A 22 -3.69 -5.14 1.07
CA ALA A 22 -2.39 -5.68 1.44
C ALA A 22 -1.87 -6.54 0.28
N ALA A 23 -0.64 -6.30 -0.15
CA ALA A 23 -0.01 -7.03 -1.25
C ALA A 23 1.15 -7.88 -0.78
N PHE A 24 1.19 -9.14 -1.23
CA PHE A 24 2.11 -10.15 -0.75
C PHE A 24 3.01 -10.64 -1.89
N LYS A 25 4.29 -10.84 -1.58
CA LYS A 25 5.24 -11.47 -2.51
C LYS A 25 5.04 -12.99 -2.57
N ARG A 26 4.64 -13.61 -1.45
CA ARG A 26 4.27 -15.02 -1.33
C ARG A 26 3.09 -15.18 -0.38
N THR A 27 2.29 -16.23 -0.59
CA THR A 27 1.16 -16.59 0.29
C THR A 27 1.67 -16.85 1.71
N ALA A 28 0.95 -16.32 2.72
CA ALA A 28 1.26 -16.43 4.16
C ALA A 28 2.48 -15.64 4.70
N GLU A 29 3.12 -14.78 3.89
CA GLU A 29 4.15 -13.86 4.39
C GLU A 29 3.56 -12.53 4.90
N ARG A 30 4.40 -11.71 5.57
CA ARG A 30 4.02 -10.33 5.89
C ARG A 30 3.77 -9.55 4.60
N PRO A 31 2.75 -8.67 4.55
CA PRO A 31 2.47 -7.90 3.35
C PRO A 31 3.64 -6.97 3.03
N SER A 32 4.08 -7.02 1.78
CA SER A 32 5.18 -6.20 1.28
C SER A 32 4.82 -4.72 1.14
N ALA A 33 3.54 -4.46 0.95
CA ALA A 33 2.95 -3.13 1.02
C ALA A 33 1.52 -3.27 1.53
N ARG A 34 1.09 -2.32 2.37
CA ARG A 34 -0.32 -2.19 2.74
C ARG A 34 -0.77 -0.76 2.54
N ILE A 35 -1.96 -0.57 2.00
CA ILE A 35 -2.60 0.72 1.82
C ILE A 35 -3.85 0.72 2.68
N GLU A 36 -4.08 1.78 3.45
CA GLU A 36 -5.33 1.99 4.16
C GLU A 36 -5.98 3.30 3.73
N LYS A 37 -7.30 3.28 3.58
CA LYS A 37 -8.16 4.45 3.41
C LYS A 37 -9.03 4.60 4.65
N ARG A 38 -8.83 5.68 5.40
CA ARG A 38 -9.60 6.06 6.60
C ARG A 38 -10.34 7.38 6.36
N PRO A 39 -11.62 7.36 5.96
CA PRO A 39 -12.37 8.57 5.61
C PRO A 39 -12.42 9.62 6.73
N SER A 40 -12.41 9.20 8.00
CA SER A 40 -12.39 10.08 9.18
C SER A 40 -11.14 10.97 9.27
N LEU A 41 -10.07 10.66 8.53
CA LEU A 41 -8.83 11.44 8.49
C LEU A 41 -8.74 12.40 7.29
N ARG A 42 -9.78 12.48 6.44
CA ARG A 42 -9.77 13.30 5.22
C ARG A 42 -9.36 14.76 5.45
N GLY A 43 -9.84 15.38 6.53
CA GLY A 43 -9.52 16.77 6.90
C GLY A 43 -8.28 16.93 7.77
N LYS A 44 -7.55 15.84 8.06
CA LYS A 44 -6.30 15.86 8.85
C LYS A 44 -5.11 15.76 7.88
N GLN A 45 -4.11 14.96 8.21
CA GLN A 45 -2.93 14.73 7.37
C GLN A 45 -3.21 13.85 6.13
N GLY A 46 -4.48 13.59 5.80
CA GLY A 46 -4.89 12.76 4.66
C GLY A 46 -5.51 11.41 5.03
N MET A 47 -6.45 10.96 4.19
CA MET A 47 -7.19 9.70 4.42
C MET A 47 -6.47 8.45 3.93
N TYR A 48 -5.43 8.57 3.10
CA TYR A 48 -4.67 7.44 2.58
C TYR A 48 -3.35 7.29 3.31
N SER A 49 -2.98 6.06 3.67
CA SER A 49 -1.67 5.74 4.26
C SER A 49 -1.07 4.52 3.56
N LEU A 50 0.22 4.61 3.22
CA LEU A 50 1.04 3.51 2.73
C LEU A 50 1.93 3.02 3.88
N PHE A 51 1.92 1.71 4.08
CA PHE A 51 2.74 1.00 5.04
C PHE A 51 3.76 0.11 4.33
N GLY A 52 4.95 0.01 4.93
CA GLY A 52 6.01 -0.90 4.50
C GLY A 52 5.91 -2.29 5.12
N GLU A 53 6.86 -3.15 4.76
CA GLU A 53 6.99 -4.55 5.23
C GLU A 53 7.02 -4.70 6.77
N ALA A 54 7.58 -3.71 7.48
CA ALA A 54 7.66 -3.72 8.95
C ALA A 54 6.46 -3.04 9.62
N GLY A 55 5.41 -2.69 8.86
CA GLY A 55 4.23 -2.00 9.37
C GLY A 55 4.44 -0.50 9.65
N GLN A 56 5.60 0.05 9.31
CA GLN A 56 5.87 1.48 9.41
C GLN A 56 5.11 2.27 8.35
N VAL A 57 4.66 3.49 8.67
CA VAL A 57 4.05 4.40 7.69
C VAL A 57 5.15 4.98 6.82
N LEU A 58 5.11 4.67 5.52
CA LEU A 58 6.05 5.22 4.54
C LEU A 58 5.56 6.57 3.99
N LYS A 59 4.24 6.72 3.83
CA LYS A 59 3.63 7.95 3.32
C LYS A 59 2.18 8.07 3.76
N ARG A 60 1.72 9.31 3.97
CA ARG A 60 0.32 9.66 4.18
C ARG A 60 -0.06 10.82 3.27
N GLY A 61 -1.31 10.87 2.80
CA GLY A 61 -1.76 11.90 1.89
C GLY A 61 -3.27 11.92 1.63
N HIS A 62 -3.72 12.97 0.95
CA HIS A 62 -5.12 13.17 0.59
C HIS A 62 -5.50 12.43 -0.70
N ASP A 63 -4.52 12.15 -1.55
CA ASP A 63 -4.67 11.47 -2.83
C ASP A 63 -3.94 10.12 -2.82
N LEU A 64 -4.53 9.14 -3.52
CA LEU A 64 -3.99 7.79 -3.56
C LEU A 64 -2.70 7.74 -4.41
N ALA A 65 -2.69 8.39 -5.57
CA ALA A 65 -1.57 8.35 -6.51
C ALA A 65 -0.25 8.83 -5.86
N GLY A 66 -0.29 9.97 -5.18
CA GLY A 66 0.82 10.54 -4.43
C GLY A 66 1.30 9.63 -3.31
N VAL A 67 0.38 8.95 -2.62
CA VAL A 67 0.72 7.94 -1.59
C VAL A 67 1.39 6.70 -2.21
N LEU A 68 1.06 6.32 -3.45
CA LEU A 68 1.65 5.17 -4.15
C LEU A 68 3.02 5.43 -4.78
N SER A 69 3.39 6.69 -5.03
CA SER A 69 4.69 7.07 -5.63
C SER A 69 5.94 6.38 -5.04
N PRO A 70 6.06 6.07 -3.73
CA PRO A 70 7.24 5.36 -3.21
C PRO A 70 7.34 3.92 -3.73
N LEU A 71 6.20 3.27 -4.00
CA LEU A 71 6.17 1.92 -4.54
C LEU A 71 6.58 1.91 -6.01
N GLU A 72 6.09 2.87 -6.80
CA GLU A 72 6.48 3.02 -8.20
C GLU A 72 7.99 3.18 -8.35
N ARG A 73 8.61 4.03 -7.52
CA ARG A 73 10.08 4.21 -7.51
C ARG A 73 10.85 2.94 -7.15
N ARG A 74 10.36 2.17 -6.17
CA ARG A 74 10.99 0.89 -5.80
C ARG A 74 10.85 -0.15 -6.90
N LEU A 75 9.69 -0.21 -7.57
CA LEU A 75 9.45 -1.14 -8.66
C LEU A 75 10.29 -0.80 -9.90
N LEU A 76 10.46 0.48 -10.23
CA LEU A 76 11.33 0.91 -11.32
C LEU A 76 12.78 0.46 -11.09
N LYS A 77 13.29 0.56 -9.86
CA LYS A 77 14.65 0.09 -9.51
C LYS A 77 14.85 -1.43 -9.61
N VAL A 78 13.80 -2.23 -9.54
CA VAL A 78 13.90 -3.70 -9.55
C VAL A 78 13.91 -4.27 -10.98
N VAL A 79 13.60 -3.45 -11.99
CA VAL A 79 13.58 -3.85 -13.42
C VAL A 79 14.93 -3.57 -14.10
N GLU A 80 15.90 -2.94 -13.42
CA GLU A 80 17.23 -2.63 -13.95
C GLU A 80 18.30 -3.72 -13.71
N ASP A 81 17.92 -4.93 -13.31
CA ASP A 81 18.80 -6.12 -13.22
C ASP A 81 18.44 -7.20 -14.24
#